data_AF-A0A5D4TWH8-F1
#
_entry.id   AF-A0A5D4TWH8-F1
#
_cell.length_a   1.000
_cell.length_b   1.000
_cell.length_c   1.000
_cell.angle_alpha   90.00
_cell.angle_beta   90.00
_cell.angle_gamma   90.00
#
_symmetry.space_group_name_H-M   'P 1'
#
loop_
_entity.id
_entity.type
_entity.pdbx_description
1 polymer ?
#
loop_
_entity_poly.entity_id
_entity_poly.type
_entity_poly.pdbx_seq_one_letter_code
_entity_poly.pdbx_strand_id
1 'polypeptide(L)'
;KGTRKTKSRFRLVTFTDNEGNEIRVATNLMMMSPEDIAYIYKLRWQIELFFRWVKGNLDLSNLFGNSPNAVYSQVYGTLISYFLLRWIYNETKEEWEILHSYTFIEFTRRYIAHTLPMEVRCAIKSLFGKWGSLCVSTGKI
;
A
#
# COMPACT_ATOMS: atom_id res chain seq x y z
N LYS A 1 -6.24 2.19 42.62
CA LYS A 1 -6.34 2.59 41.19
C LYS A 1 -5.38 3.77 40.95
N GLY A 2 -4.25 3.55 40.29
CA GLY A 2 -3.25 4.60 40.05
C GLY A 2 -3.65 5.49 38.87
N THR A 3 -3.99 6.75 39.14
CA THR A 3 -4.31 7.75 38.11
C THR A 3 -3.02 8.28 37.48
N ARG A 4 -2.53 7.60 36.44
CA ARG A 4 -1.50 8.17 35.54
C ARG A 4 -2.15 9.32 34.75
N LYS A 5 -2.08 10.53 35.30
CA LYS A 5 -2.53 11.75 34.62
C LYS A 5 -1.44 12.20 33.66
N THR A 6 -1.82 12.53 32.42
CA THR A 6 -0.91 13.17 31.47
C THR A 6 -0.59 14.60 31.96
N LYS A 7 0.69 15.00 31.88
CA LYS A 7 1.14 16.34 32.31
C LYS A 7 0.85 17.42 31.26
N SER A 8 0.75 17.04 29.98
CA SER A 8 0.56 17.96 28.86
C SER A 8 -0.91 18.12 28.48
N ARG A 9 -1.28 19.34 28.05
CA ARG A 9 -2.60 19.63 27.48
C ARG A 9 -2.71 18.97 26.10
N PHE A 10 -3.79 18.23 25.87
CA PHE A 10 -4.14 17.63 24.58
C PHE A 10 -5.60 17.91 24.27
N ARG A 11 -5.95 17.86 22.98
CA ARG A 11 -7.34 17.96 22.55
C ARG A 11 -7.91 16.56 22.44
N LEU A 12 -9.10 16.36 23.00
CA LEU A 12 -9.87 15.14 22.82
C LEU A 12 -11.01 15.45 21.86
N VAL A 13 -11.08 14.71 20.76
CA VAL A 13 -12.19 14.74 19.81
C VAL A 13 -12.96 13.43 19.95
N THR A 14 -14.26 13.53 20.15
CA THR A 14 -15.15 12.39 20.28
C THR A 14 -16.11 12.39 19.11
N PHE A 15 -16.25 11.24 18.45
CA PHE A 15 -17.22 11.04 17.37
C PHE A 15 -17.77 9.62 17.43
N THR A 16 -18.89 9.40 16.77
CA THR A 16 -19.56 8.11 16.70
C THR A 16 -19.25 7.44 15.37
N ASP A 17 -18.91 6.16 15.40
CA ASP A 17 -18.75 5.35 14.20
C ASP A 17 -20.11 4.98 13.57
N ASN A 18 -20.08 4.44 12.35
CA ASN A 18 -21.26 3.95 11.64
C ASN A 18 -22.00 2.83 12.40
N GLU A 19 -21.31 2.13 13.30
CA GLU A 19 -21.86 1.08 14.17
C GLU A 19 -22.44 1.61 15.49
N GLY A 20 -22.42 2.93 15.71
CA GLY A 20 -22.88 3.55 16.96
C GLY A 20 -21.85 3.54 18.09
N ASN A 21 -20.64 3.04 17.83
CA ASN A 21 -19.55 2.99 18.81
C ASN A 21 -18.92 4.38 19.01
N GLU A 22 -18.74 4.80 20.27
CA GLU A 22 -18.07 6.06 20.60
C GLU A 22 -16.55 5.92 20.46
N ILE A 23 -15.95 6.71 19.57
CA ILE A 23 -14.50 6.75 19.35
C ILE A 23 -13.96 8.07 19.91
N ARG A 24 -12.92 7.97 20.74
CA ARG A 24 -12.25 9.11 21.35
C ARG A 24 -10.81 9.21 20.85
N VAL A 25 -10.49 10.29 20.16
CA VAL A 25 -9.18 10.54 19.56
C VAL A 25 -8.48 11.67 20.31
N ALA A 26 -7.33 11.36 20.92
CA ALA A 26 -6.45 12.36 21.52
C ALA A 26 -5.49 12.89 20.45
N THR A 27 -5.43 14.21 20.26
CA THR A 27 -4.60 14.85 19.24
C THR A 27 -3.92 16.12 19.75
N ASN A 28 -2.76 16.43 19.15
CA ASN A 28 -2.06 17.71 19.29
C ASN A 28 -2.50 18.74 18.22
N LEU A 29 -3.37 18.35 17.28
CA LEU A 29 -3.88 19.21 16.22
C LEU A 29 -4.98 20.13 16.75
N MET A 30 -4.57 21.28 17.29
CA MET A 30 -5.48 22.24 17.92
C MET A 30 -6.28 23.08 16.91
N MET A 31 -5.71 23.36 15.73
CA MET A 31 -6.29 24.27 14.72
C MET A 31 -7.19 23.56 13.70
N MET A 32 -7.15 22.24 13.66
CA MET A 32 -7.89 21.44 12.67
C MET A 32 -9.35 21.25 13.10
N SER A 33 -10.28 21.12 12.15
CA SER A 33 -11.67 20.85 12.51
C SER A 33 -11.84 19.46 13.14
N PRO A 34 -12.79 19.24 14.07
CA PRO A 34 -13.13 17.90 14.56
C PRO A 34 -13.45 16.90 13.43
N GLU A 35 -14.06 17.38 12.35
CA GLU A 35 -14.45 16.61 11.17
C GLU A 35 -13.23 16.10 10.41
N ASP A 36 -12.23 16.96 10.20
CA ASP A 36 -10.96 16.57 9.56
C ASP A 36 -10.19 15.57 10.42
N ILE A 37 -10.20 15.74 11.75
CA ILE A 37 -9.57 14.79 12.68
C ILE A 37 -10.25 13.41 12.59
N ALA A 38 -11.59 13.38 12.53
CA ALA A 38 -12.34 12.16 12.33
C ALA A 38 -12.04 11.53 10.95
N TYR A 39 -11.92 12.34 9.90
CA TYR A 39 -11.54 11.88 8.56
C TYR A 39 -10.14 11.27 8.53
N ILE A 40 -9.14 11.94 9.12
CA ILE A 40 -7.77 11.42 9.24
C ILE A 40 -7.77 10.12 10.06
N TYR A 41 -8.57 10.04 11.13
CA TYR A 41 -8.70 8.82 11.89
C TYR A 41 -9.30 7.68 11.05
N LYS A 42 -10.25 7.96 10.16
CA LYS A 42 -10.79 6.95 9.21
C LYS A 42 -9.71 6.44 8.25
N LEU A 43 -8.73 7.27 7.86
CA LEU A 43 -7.59 6.81 7.04
C LEU A 43 -6.73 5.75 7.76
N ARG A 44 -6.79 5.66 9.09
CA ARG A 44 -6.16 4.57 9.86
C ARG A 44 -6.64 3.19 9.42
N TRP A 45 -7.89 3.05 8.97
CA TRP A 45 -8.40 1.78 8.46
C TRP A 45 -7.85 1.44 7.08
N GLN A 46 -7.57 2.45 6.25
CA GLN A 46 -6.99 2.24 4.92
C GLN A 46 -5.61 1.59 4.99
N ILE A 47 -4.78 2.00 5.96
CA ILE A 47 -3.47 1.37 6.16
C ILE A 47 -3.59 -0.08 6.66
N GLU A 48 -4.60 -0.39 7.49
CA GLU A 48 -4.88 -1.78 7.90
C GLU A 48 -5.32 -2.64 6.72
N LEU A 49 -6.19 -2.13 5.84
CA LEU A 49 -6.59 -2.80 4.60
C LEU A 49 -5.41 -2.98 3.64
N PHE A 50 -4.53 -1.99 3.53
CA PHE A 50 -3.29 -2.08 2.77
C PHE A 50 -2.41 -3.22 3.27
N PHE A 51 -2.11 -3.25 4.58
CA PHE A 51 -1.29 -4.33 5.14
C PHE A 51 -1.96 -5.70 5.07
N ARG A 52 -3.29 -5.76 5.19
CA ARG A 52 -4.05 -7.00 4.94
C ARG A 52 -3.86 -7.49 3.50
N TRP A 53 -3.96 -6.58 2.54
CA TRP A 53 -3.75 -6.91 1.13
C TRP A 53 -2.31 -7.38 0.85
N VAL A 54 -1.31 -6.67 1.39
CA VAL A 54 0.11 -6.99 1.21
C VAL A 54 0.44 -8.36 1.78
N LYS A 55 0.00 -8.64 3.02
CA LYS A 55 0.22 -9.94 3.66
C LYS A 55 -0.42 -11.10 2.92
N GLY A 56 -1.59 -10.88 2.31
CA GLY A 56 -2.32 -11.91 1.58
C GLY A 56 -1.85 -12.14 0.14
N ASN A 57 -1.42 -11.10 -0.58
CA ASN A 57 -1.09 -11.21 -2.01
C ASN A 57 0.41 -11.27 -2.31
N LEU A 58 1.28 -10.83 -1.39
CA LEU A 58 2.74 -10.80 -1.58
C LEU A 58 3.48 -11.74 -0.61
N ASP A 59 2.76 -12.67 0.03
CA ASP A 59 3.30 -13.68 0.96
C ASP A 59 4.22 -13.13 2.08
N LEU A 60 3.92 -11.92 2.59
CA LEU A 60 4.65 -11.35 3.75
C LEU A 60 4.41 -12.13 5.05
N SER A 61 3.48 -13.08 5.03
CA SER A 61 3.09 -13.87 6.21
C SER A 61 4.10 -14.98 6.53
N ASN A 62 4.85 -15.45 5.54
CA ASN A 62 5.86 -16.49 5.72
C ASN A 62 7.25 -15.86 5.90
N LEU A 63 7.70 -15.71 7.15
CA LEU A 63 9.01 -15.11 7.43
C LEU A 63 10.14 -16.09 7.09
N PHE A 64 11.10 -15.65 6.27
CA PHE A 64 12.25 -16.48 5.88
C PHE A 64 13.30 -16.63 6.99
N GLY A 65 13.19 -15.85 8.07
CA GLY A 65 14.07 -15.94 9.23
C GLY A 65 13.58 -15.12 10.41
N ASN A 66 13.99 -15.51 11.62
CA ASN A 66 13.57 -14.88 12.88
C ASN A 66 14.50 -13.75 13.36
N SER A 67 15.54 -13.40 12.60
CA SER A 67 16.41 -12.29 12.96
C SER A 67 15.72 -10.96 12.66
N PRO A 68 15.91 -9.92 13.49
CA PRO A 68 15.31 -8.61 13.24
C PRO A 68 15.63 -8.07 11.85
N ASN A 69 16.88 -8.23 11.41
CA ASN A 69 17.32 -7.79 10.08
C ASN A 69 16.61 -8.54 8.95
N ALA A 70 16.41 -9.86 9.08
CA ALA A 70 15.67 -10.63 8.08
C ALA A 70 14.21 -10.14 7.96
N VAL A 71 13.57 -9.86 9.10
CA VAL A 71 12.20 -9.32 9.13
C VAL A 71 12.15 -7.93 8.48
N TYR A 72 13.08 -7.03 8.82
CA TYR A 72 13.13 -5.69 8.21
C TYR A 72 13.35 -5.76 6.71
N SER A 73 14.34 -6.52 6.26
CA SER A 73 14.63 -6.70 4.84
C SER A 73 13.44 -7.28 4.08
N GLN A 74 12.72 -8.26 4.66
CA GLN A 74 11.54 -8.84 4.04
C GLN A 74 10.40 -7.81 3.92
N VAL A 75 10.12 -7.04 4.98
CA VAL A 75 9.10 -5.98 4.92
C VAL A 75 9.45 -4.94 3.86
N TYR A 76 10.69 -4.45 3.83
CA TYR A 76 11.12 -3.48 2.82
C TYR A 76 11.05 -4.06 1.40
N GLY A 77 11.53 -5.30 1.21
CA GLY A 77 11.46 -5.99 -0.09
C GLY A 77 10.03 -6.17 -0.59
N THR A 78 9.10 -6.55 0.30
CA THR A 78 7.68 -6.66 -0.06
C THR A 78 7.06 -5.32 -0.41
N LEU A 79 7.37 -4.26 0.34
CA LEU A 79 6.86 -2.91 0.04
C LEU A 79 7.38 -2.41 -1.31
N ILE A 80 8.67 -2.60 -1.61
CA ILE A 80 9.24 -2.26 -2.92
C ILE A 80 8.55 -3.06 -4.03
N SER A 81 8.36 -4.37 -3.82
CA SER A 81 7.66 -5.23 -4.78
C SER A 81 6.23 -4.76 -5.05
N TYR A 82 5.50 -4.34 -4.01
CA TYR A 82 4.18 -3.73 -4.16
C TYR A 82 4.21 -2.51 -5.08
N PHE A 83 5.12 -1.57 -4.83
CA PHE A 83 5.23 -0.35 -5.62
C PHE A 83 5.58 -0.65 -7.07
N LEU A 84 6.53 -1.57 -7.31
CA LEU A 84 6.90 -1.99 -8.66
C LEU A 84 5.72 -2.64 -9.40
N LEU A 85 5.02 -3.58 -8.76
CA LEU A 85 3.84 -4.22 -9.35
C LEU A 85 2.74 -3.21 -9.65
N ARG A 86 2.50 -2.26 -8.74
CA ARG A 86 1.49 -1.22 -8.92
C ARG A 86 1.85 -0.27 -10.05
N TRP A 87 3.12 0.09 -10.16
CA TRP A 87 3.64 0.89 -11.24
C TRP A 87 3.50 0.18 -12.60
N ILE A 88 3.97 -1.06 -12.72
CA ILE A 88 3.83 -1.86 -13.94
C ILE A 88 2.35 -2.01 -14.34
N TYR A 89 1.47 -2.28 -13.37
CA TYR A 89 0.04 -2.36 -13.62
C TYR A 89 -0.48 -1.06 -14.23
N ASN A 90 -0.20 0.08 -13.62
CA ASN A 90 -0.68 1.38 -14.10
C ASN A 90 -0.13 1.73 -15.50
N GLU A 91 1.17 1.52 -15.74
CA GLU A 91 1.81 1.86 -17.02
C GLU A 91 1.35 0.97 -18.18
N THR A 92 1.03 -0.30 -17.90
CA THR A 92 0.62 -1.23 -18.96
C THR A 92 -0.88 -1.29 -19.15
N LYS A 93 -1.68 -0.84 -18.18
CA LYS A 93 -3.15 -0.99 -18.16
C LYS A 93 -3.79 -0.53 -19.46
N GLU A 94 -3.43 0.65 -19.94
CA GLU A 94 -4.01 1.22 -21.16
C GLU A 94 -3.76 0.35 -22.41
N GLU A 95 -2.63 -0.38 -22.47
CA GLU A 95 -2.28 -1.23 -23.62
C GLU A 95 -3.14 -2.50 -23.73
N TRP A 96 -3.68 -3.01 -22.61
CA TRP A 96 -4.40 -4.29 -22.58
C TRP A 96 -5.81 -4.23 -21.96
N GLU A 97 -6.24 -3.10 -21.41
CA GLU A 97 -7.54 -2.96 -20.72
C GLU A 97 -8.74 -3.27 -21.63
N ILE A 98 -8.63 -3.02 -22.94
CA ILE A 98 -9.67 -3.35 -23.92
C ILE A 98 -9.87 -4.87 -24.03
N LEU A 99 -8.79 -5.65 -23.91
CA LEU A 99 -8.80 -7.10 -24.09
C LEU A 99 -9.05 -7.84 -22.77
N HIS A 100 -8.53 -7.29 -21.67
CA HIS A 100 -8.61 -7.88 -20.35
C HIS A 100 -8.91 -6.82 -19.30
N SER A 101 -10.07 -6.91 -18.65
CA SER A 101 -10.38 -6.06 -17.50
C SER A 101 -9.97 -6.77 -16.21
N TYR A 102 -8.68 -6.67 -15.86
CA TYR A 102 -8.18 -7.20 -14.60
C TYR A 102 -8.08 -6.10 -13.54
N THR A 103 -8.61 -6.39 -12.36
CA THR A 103 -8.27 -5.63 -11.16
C THR A 103 -6.78 -5.80 -10.83
N PHE A 104 -6.22 -4.84 -10.09
CA PHE A 104 -4.83 -4.94 -9.63
C PHE A 104 -4.54 -6.25 -8.87
N ILE A 105 -5.53 -6.79 -8.16
CA ILE A 105 -5.41 -8.05 -7.41
C ILE A 105 -5.25 -9.23 -8.37
N GLU A 106 -6.11 -9.32 -9.38
CA GLU A 106 -6.06 -10.40 -10.38
C GLU A 106 -4.79 -10.34 -11.21
N PHE A 107 -4.38 -9.13 -11.62
CA PHE A 107 -3.10 -8.91 -12.29
C PHE A 107 -1.94 -9.43 -11.43
N THR A 108 -1.87 -9.01 -10.16
CA THR A 108 -0.79 -9.40 -9.24
C THR A 108 -0.73 -10.91 -9.05
N ARG A 109 -1.87 -11.56 -8.82
CA ARG A 109 -1.94 -13.01 -8.64
C ARG A 109 -1.48 -13.76 -9.88
N ARG A 110 -1.91 -13.32 -11.08
CA ARG A 110 -1.51 -13.92 -12.35
C ARG A 110 -0.04 -13.66 -12.66
N TYR A 111 0.49 -12.49 -12.29
CA TYR A 111 1.90 -12.15 -12.44
C TYR A 111 2.77 -13.11 -11.60
N ILE A 112 2.44 -13.28 -10.32
CA ILE A 112 3.16 -14.17 -9.39
C ILE A 112 3.02 -15.63 -9.83
N ALA A 113 1.82 -16.04 -10.28
CA ALA A 113 1.58 -17.39 -10.77
C ALA A 113 2.11 -17.65 -12.18
N HIS A 114 2.74 -16.67 -12.84
CA HIS A 114 3.21 -16.75 -14.24
C HIS A 114 2.13 -17.14 -15.27
N THR A 115 0.86 -16.81 -15.00
CA THR A 115 -0.31 -17.13 -15.83
C THR A 115 -0.89 -15.91 -16.56
N LEU A 116 -0.06 -14.89 -16.80
CA LEU A 116 -0.47 -13.71 -17.57
C LEU A 116 -0.65 -14.04 -19.06
N PRO A 117 -1.70 -13.51 -19.70
CA PRO A 117 -1.91 -13.65 -21.13
C PRO A 117 -0.78 -12.97 -21.92
N MET A 118 -0.58 -13.37 -23.17
CA MET A 118 0.60 -12.99 -23.93
C MET A 118 0.66 -11.49 -24.20
N GLU A 119 -0.50 -10.87 -24.44
CA GLU A 119 -0.72 -9.45 -24.67
C GLU A 119 -0.18 -8.62 -23.51
N VAL A 120 -0.55 -8.99 -22.28
CA VAL A 120 -0.07 -8.33 -21.06
C VAL A 120 1.44 -8.53 -20.89
N ARG A 121 1.96 -9.74 -21.16
CA ARG A 121 3.41 -10.00 -21.10
C ARG A 121 4.19 -9.18 -22.13
N CYS A 122 3.64 -9.01 -23.34
CA CYS A 122 4.21 -8.16 -24.38
C CYS A 122 4.25 -6.70 -23.96
N ALA A 123 3.15 -6.18 -23.40
CA ALA A 123 3.09 -4.81 -22.87
C ALA A 123 4.16 -4.57 -21.79
N ILE A 124 4.29 -5.52 -20.85
CA ILE A 124 5.33 -5.45 -19.81
C ILE A 124 6.74 -5.47 -20.43
N LYS A 125 7.01 -6.35 -21.40
CA LYS A 125 8.32 -6.39 -22.09
C LYS A 125 8.61 -5.08 -22.84
N SER A 126 7.60 -4.53 -23.50
CA SER A 126 7.68 -3.24 -24.21
C SER A 126 8.01 -2.11 -23.24
N LEU A 127 7.33 -2.04 -22.09
CA LEU A 127 7.60 -1.07 -21.03
C LEU A 127 9.06 -1.09 -20.58
N PHE A 128 9.60 -2.26 -20.27
CA PHE A 128 11.00 -2.39 -19.85
C PHE A 128 11.99 -2.05 -20.97
N GLY A 129 11.66 -2.38 -22.23
CA GLY A 129 12.47 -2.00 -23.39
C GLY A 129 12.54 -0.48 -23.59
N LYS A 130 11.40 0.21 -23.48
CA LYS A 130 11.31 1.69 -23.53
C LYS A 130 12.12 2.32 -22.40
N TRP A 131 12.01 1.78 -21.18
CA TRP A 131 12.78 2.27 -20.03
C TRP A 131 14.29 2.11 -20.22
N GLY A 132 14.72 0.94 -20.71
CA GLY A 132 16.14 0.69 -20.99
C GLY A 132 16.73 1.67 -22.00
N SER A 133 16.02 1.97 -23.08
CA SER A 133 16.49 2.93 -24.08
C SER A 133 16.49 4.37 -23.58
N LEU A 134 15.54 4.75 -22.72
CA LEU A 134 15.45 6.08 -22.11
C LEU A 134 16.55 6.34 -21.08
N CYS A 135 16.94 5.32 -20.30
CA CYS A 135 18.08 5.41 -19.39
C CYS A 135 19.40 5.61 -20.15
N VAL A 136 19.58 4.91 -21.28
CA VAL A 136 20.78 5.04 -22.12
C VAL A 136 20.85 6.41 -22.81
N SER A 137 19.72 6.95 -23.28
CA SER A 137 19.70 8.25 -23.97
C SER A 137 19.84 9.47 -23.06
N THR A 138 19.52 9.34 -21.76
CA THR A 138 19.60 10.43 -20.78
C THR A 138 20.93 10.54 -20.04
N GLY A 139 21.92 9.69 -20.38
CA GLY A 139 23.28 9.78 -19.82
C GLY A 139 23.36 9.58 -18.31
N LYS A 140 22.34 8.94 -17.70
CA LYS A 140 22.31 8.59 -16.28
C LYS A 140 22.75 7.14 -16.09
N ILE A 141 24.03 6.87 -16.36
CA ILE A 141 24.78 5.75 -15.79
C ILE A 141 26.18 6.28 -15.45
#